data_AF-A0A958UUK8-F1
#
_entry.id   AF-A0A958UUK8-F1
#
_cell.length_a   1.000
_cell.length_b   1.000
_cell.length_c   1.000
_cell.angle_alpha   90.00
_cell.angle_beta   90.00
_cell.angle_gamma   90.00
#
_symmetry.space_group_name_H-M   'P 1'
#
loop_
_entity.id
_entity.type
_entity.pdbx_description
1 polymer ?
#
loop_
_entity_poly.entity_id
_entity_poly.type
_entity_poly.pdbx_seq_one_letter_code
_entity_poly.pdbx_strand_id
1 'polypeptide(L)'
;ENFPSVLSFHVSGEILTLAVSSEKEDGVLKVLDVDLKSGKTVSSENIAISGFKTSVKSSAESVLLFADKDSFKVLTISNAKTNKVTVVLKNDANKDLLKLLEGESIENVDTNEFVSNGSINNLRAYLEGETLLITQQDDKGDATNLFSLDKSKGNQAQFSQKKFNHPEGYKRTTSFLKNGNLFRFSLNKSDAVVAFNSLDGSVSKELNVSDDLVGKSSKYFYDMQSFLKDAAKSSNAPTITVNKSANDNFVVRADYVSVKEYRYYNWWWFHIHMHNQMMMQQQMQIQQHQIKSFGPSENTFNEWLLFPVLEKHYFEFVVNSGFEVTNDESGFEKKEIDYQTLIENMNHTKKLSDFSSVFLSAEFRFFGFDKKDNSFKVFTKEYR
;
A
#
# COMPACT_ATOMS: atom_id res chain seq x y z
N GLU A 1 3.93 -27.90 -7.62
CA GLU A 1 4.55 -27.74 -6.29
C GLU A 1 3.97 -26.49 -5.66
N ASN A 2 3.41 -26.56 -4.44
CA ASN A 2 2.92 -25.36 -3.77
C ASN A 2 4.12 -24.61 -3.19
N PHE A 3 4.38 -23.43 -3.72
CA PHE A 3 5.48 -22.57 -3.30
C PHE A 3 5.10 -21.83 -2.01
N PRO A 4 6.04 -21.65 -1.06
CA PRO A 4 5.79 -20.79 0.09
C PRO A 4 5.49 -19.36 -0.37
N SER A 5 4.52 -18.72 0.27
CA SER A 5 4.20 -17.30 0.05
C SER A 5 4.90 -16.46 1.11
N VAL A 6 5.52 -15.35 0.74
CA VAL A 6 6.07 -14.41 1.72
C VAL A 6 4.96 -13.43 2.11
N LEU A 7 4.57 -13.40 3.38
CA LEU A 7 3.51 -12.51 3.88
C LEU A 7 4.02 -11.10 4.18
N SER A 8 5.30 -10.98 4.54
CA SER A 8 5.95 -9.70 4.83
C SER A 8 7.47 -9.85 4.83
N PHE A 9 8.16 -8.73 4.69
CA PHE A 9 9.61 -8.66 4.84
C PHE A 9 10.03 -7.27 5.34
N HIS A 10 11.22 -7.19 5.92
CA HIS A 10 11.92 -5.94 6.19
C HIS A 10 13.43 -6.17 6.17
N VAL A 11 14.20 -5.09 6.09
CA VAL A 11 15.66 -5.12 6.09
C VAL A 11 16.18 -4.25 7.22
N SER A 12 16.89 -4.87 8.17
CA SER A 12 17.52 -4.18 9.29
C SER A 12 19.04 -4.36 9.20
N GLY A 13 19.74 -3.30 8.81
CA GLY A 13 21.17 -3.36 8.49
C GLY A 13 21.45 -4.32 7.33
N GLU A 14 22.15 -5.41 7.62
CA GLU A 14 22.56 -6.41 6.63
C GLU A 14 21.71 -7.68 6.69
N ILE A 15 20.64 -7.68 7.48
CA ILE A 15 19.74 -8.81 7.64
C ILE A 15 18.43 -8.53 6.91
N LEU A 16 18.08 -9.41 5.97
CA LEU A 16 16.74 -9.51 5.40
C LEU A 16 15.94 -10.50 6.23
N THR A 17 14.85 -10.04 6.82
CA THR A 17 13.92 -10.88 7.55
C THR A 17 12.67 -11.12 6.70
N LEU A 18 12.32 -12.39 6.49
CA LEU A 18 11.19 -12.86 5.71
C LEU A 18 10.19 -13.57 6.61
N ALA A 19 8.92 -13.20 6.53
CA ALA A 19 7.82 -13.93 7.15
C ALA A 19 7.13 -14.77 6.07
N VAL A 20 7.33 -16.09 6.07
CA VAL A 20 6.87 -17.00 5.01
C VAL A 20 5.79 -17.95 5.51
N SER A 21 4.73 -18.12 4.74
CA SER A 21 3.67 -19.11 4.99
C SER A 21 3.72 -20.24 3.97
N SER A 22 3.51 -21.47 4.44
CA SER A 22 3.39 -22.65 3.58
C SER A 22 1.92 -23.02 3.40
N GLU A 23 1.48 -23.25 2.16
CA GLU A 23 0.15 -23.83 1.89
C GLU A 23 0.11 -25.36 2.12
N LYS A 24 1.26 -26.04 2.27
CA LYS A 24 1.27 -27.50 2.53
C LYS A 24 0.92 -27.85 3.97
N GLU A 25 1.13 -26.92 4.88
CA GLU A 25 0.77 -27.02 6.29
C GLU A 25 -0.17 -25.85 6.55
N ASP A 26 -1.47 -26.06 6.32
CA ASP A 26 -2.51 -25.05 6.51
C ASP A 26 -2.22 -24.24 7.79
N GLY A 27 -1.87 -22.97 7.61
CA GLY A 27 -1.68 -22.08 8.73
C GLY A 27 -0.35 -22.20 9.48
N VAL A 28 0.78 -22.48 8.80
CA VAL A 28 2.11 -22.35 9.42
C VAL A 28 2.87 -21.16 8.85
N LEU A 29 3.35 -20.31 9.75
CA LEU A 29 4.29 -19.22 9.51
C LEU A 29 5.68 -19.62 9.98
N LYS A 30 6.69 -19.29 9.18
CA LYS A 30 8.10 -19.38 9.55
C LYS A 30 8.78 -18.05 9.28
N VAL A 31 9.69 -17.64 10.16
CA VAL A 31 10.50 -16.45 9.98
C VAL A 31 11.91 -16.86 9.60
N LEU A 32 12.45 -16.24 8.56
CA LEU A 32 13.80 -16.49 8.06
C LEU A 32 14.59 -15.19 8.10
N ASP A 33 15.73 -15.19 8.77
CA ASP A 33 16.74 -14.15 8.63
C ASP A 33 17.78 -14.61 7.62
N VAL A 34 18.11 -13.75 6.68
CA VAL A 34 19.14 -13.96 5.67
C VAL A 34 20.18 -12.85 5.83
N ASP A 35 21.39 -13.23 6.20
CA ASP A 35 22.53 -12.32 6.20
C ASP A 35 22.93 -12.03 4.75
N LEU A 36 22.74 -10.79 4.31
CA LEU A 36 22.91 -10.37 2.92
C LEU A 36 24.37 -10.38 2.45
N LYS A 37 25.35 -10.43 3.38
CA LYS A 37 26.77 -10.52 3.03
C LYS A 37 27.24 -11.96 2.90
N SER A 38 26.91 -12.79 3.88
CA SER A 38 27.41 -14.16 3.99
C SER A 38 26.47 -15.20 3.40
N GLY A 39 25.21 -14.83 3.14
CA GLY A 39 24.15 -15.74 2.69
C GLY A 39 23.68 -16.72 3.77
N LYS A 40 24.19 -16.61 5.01
CA LYS A 40 23.79 -17.49 6.11
C LYS A 40 22.36 -17.22 6.50
N THR A 41 21.65 -18.28 6.85
CA THR A 41 20.24 -18.21 7.23
C THR A 41 20.03 -18.69 8.66
N VAL A 42 19.10 -18.03 9.35
CA VAL A 42 18.57 -18.45 10.66
C VAL A 42 17.06 -18.52 10.53
N SER A 43 16.45 -19.55 11.08
CA SER A 43 14.99 -19.70 11.03
C SER A 43 14.36 -19.80 12.41
N SER A 44 13.15 -19.27 12.54
CA SER A 44 12.30 -19.49 13.71
C SER A 44 11.77 -20.92 13.76
N GLU A 45 11.18 -21.27 14.90
CA GLU A 45 10.22 -22.36 14.98
C GLU A 45 8.96 -22.05 14.15
N ASN A 46 8.20 -23.10 13.84
CA ASN A 46 6.92 -22.98 13.14
C ASN A 46 5.88 -22.32 14.06
N ILE A 47 5.21 -21.28 13.55
CA ILE A 47 4.18 -20.53 14.27
C ILE A 47 2.83 -20.84 13.62
N ALA A 48 1.90 -21.40 14.39
CA ALA A 48 0.54 -21.58 13.91
C ALA A 48 -0.15 -20.22 13.71
N ILE A 49 -0.75 -20.05 12.53
CA ILE A 49 -1.45 -18.86 12.08
C ILE A 49 -2.79 -19.23 11.45
N SER A 50 -3.79 -18.39 11.66
CA SER A 50 -5.08 -18.47 11.00
C SER A 50 -5.67 -17.06 10.91
N GLY A 51 -6.57 -16.83 9.96
CA GLY A 51 -7.26 -15.55 9.82
C GLY A 51 -6.32 -14.38 9.47
N PHE A 52 -5.25 -14.61 8.70
CA PHE A 52 -4.38 -13.53 8.22
C PHE A 52 -5.19 -12.49 7.44
N LYS A 53 -4.95 -11.21 7.74
CA LYS A 53 -5.67 -10.09 7.15
C LYS A 53 -4.78 -9.22 6.27
N THR A 54 -3.63 -8.81 6.79
CA THR A 54 -2.62 -8.04 6.05
C THR A 54 -1.31 -7.97 6.86
N SER A 55 -0.28 -7.36 6.29
CA SER A 55 0.93 -6.98 7.00
C SER A 55 1.27 -5.51 6.79
N VAL A 56 1.76 -4.86 7.84
CA VAL A 56 2.31 -3.50 7.81
C VAL A 56 3.78 -3.60 8.16
N LYS A 57 4.65 -2.86 7.47
CA LYS A 57 6.11 -2.90 7.70
C LYS A 57 6.60 -1.55 8.24
N SER A 58 7.68 -1.60 9.01
CA SER A 58 8.57 -0.47 9.23
C SER A 58 9.98 -0.85 8.77
N SER A 59 10.95 0.05 8.93
CA SER A 59 12.36 -0.25 8.65
C SER A 59 12.94 -1.32 9.58
N ALA A 60 12.37 -1.55 10.76
CA ALA A 60 12.93 -2.44 11.78
C ALA A 60 12.11 -3.69 12.06
N GLU A 61 10.86 -3.77 11.57
CA GLU A 61 9.96 -4.87 11.89
C GLU A 61 8.85 -5.05 10.85
N SER A 62 8.33 -6.27 10.81
CA SER A 62 7.08 -6.62 10.13
C SER A 62 5.98 -6.86 11.16
N VAL A 63 4.83 -6.25 10.97
CA VAL A 63 3.65 -6.37 11.84
C VAL A 63 2.54 -7.09 11.06
N LEU A 64 2.31 -8.35 11.39
CA LEU A 64 1.29 -9.19 10.75
C LEU A 64 -0.01 -9.12 11.54
N LEU A 65 -1.11 -8.87 10.83
CA LEU A 65 -2.44 -8.72 11.42
C LEU A 65 -3.28 -9.95 11.14
N PHE A 66 -3.87 -10.51 12.18
CA PHE A 66 -4.77 -11.66 12.14
C PHE A 66 -6.06 -11.30 12.87
N ALA A 67 -7.19 -11.77 12.35
CA ALA A 67 -8.47 -11.59 13.02
C ALA A 67 -9.42 -12.75 12.73
N ASP A 68 -10.18 -13.09 13.75
CA ASP A 68 -11.34 -13.97 13.68
C ASP A 68 -12.54 -13.29 14.37
N LYS A 69 -13.64 -14.03 14.51
CA LYS A 69 -14.89 -13.52 15.07
C LYS A 69 -14.81 -13.13 16.55
N ASP A 70 -13.79 -13.62 17.28
CA ASP A 70 -13.63 -13.55 18.73
C ASP A 70 -12.36 -12.78 19.15
N SER A 71 -11.39 -12.59 18.26
CA SER A 71 -10.12 -11.96 18.60
C SER A 71 -9.43 -11.25 17.44
N PHE A 72 -8.61 -10.26 17.80
CA PHE A 72 -7.63 -9.62 16.92
C PHE A 72 -6.22 -9.94 17.45
N LYS A 73 -5.32 -10.40 16.59
CA LYS A 73 -3.94 -10.75 16.94
C LYS A 73 -2.97 -9.97 16.08
N VAL A 74 -1.99 -9.37 16.74
CA VAL A 74 -0.84 -8.70 16.12
C VAL A 74 0.42 -9.51 16.42
N LEU A 75 1.10 -9.98 15.37
CA LEU A 75 2.41 -10.59 15.47
C LEU A 75 3.45 -9.61 14.94
N THR A 76 4.28 -9.09 15.84
CA THR A 76 5.41 -8.22 15.51
C THR A 76 6.66 -9.07 15.37
N ILE A 77 7.38 -8.93 14.27
CA ILE A 77 8.55 -9.73 13.90
C ILE A 77 9.70 -8.77 13.64
N SER A 78 10.73 -8.79 14.48
CA SER A 78 11.95 -8.00 14.27
C SER A 78 13.09 -8.84 13.70
N ASN A 79 13.06 -10.15 13.93
CA ASN A 79 13.99 -11.14 13.38
C ASN A 79 13.46 -12.56 13.66
N ALA A 80 14.14 -13.59 13.18
CA ALA A 80 13.77 -15.00 13.34
C ALA A 80 13.70 -15.47 14.80
N LYS A 81 14.34 -14.77 15.74
CA LYS A 81 14.35 -15.13 17.18
C LYS A 81 13.44 -14.23 18.03
N THR A 82 13.07 -13.07 17.52
CA THR A 82 12.39 -12.02 18.28
C THR A 82 11.05 -11.74 17.66
N ASN A 83 10.02 -12.27 18.29
CA ASN A 83 8.65 -12.00 17.95
C ASN A 83 7.84 -11.61 19.20
N LYS A 84 6.91 -10.68 19.03
CA LYS A 84 5.98 -10.25 20.06
C LYS A 84 4.57 -10.48 19.58
N VAL A 85 3.77 -11.13 20.42
CA VAL A 85 2.35 -11.36 20.16
C VAL A 85 1.53 -10.46 21.05
N THR A 86 0.59 -9.74 20.45
CA THR A 86 -0.47 -9.02 21.14
C THR A 86 -1.79 -9.63 20.72
N VAL A 87 -2.57 -10.10 21.69
CA VAL A 87 -3.93 -10.62 21.45
C VAL A 87 -4.93 -9.72 22.14
N VAL A 88 -5.92 -9.24 21.39
CA VAL A 88 -7.03 -8.43 21.87
C VAL A 88 -8.31 -9.23 21.67
N LEU A 89 -8.93 -9.63 22.78
CA LEU A 89 -10.21 -10.33 22.74
C LEU A 89 -11.34 -9.37 22.36
N LYS A 90 -12.40 -9.92 21.77
CA LYS A 90 -13.61 -9.18 21.45
C LYS A 90 -14.23 -8.56 22.70
N ASN A 91 -14.60 -7.30 22.58
CA ASN A 91 -15.32 -6.51 23.57
C ASN A 91 -16.17 -5.46 22.85
N ASP A 92 -16.87 -4.61 23.60
CA ASP A 92 -17.73 -3.58 23.00
C ASP A 92 -16.99 -2.55 22.15
N ALA A 93 -15.71 -2.29 22.42
CA ALA A 93 -14.90 -1.30 21.70
C ALA A 93 -14.37 -1.80 20.34
N ASN A 94 -14.33 -3.11 20.11
CA ASN A 94 -13.79 -3.69 18.87
C ASN A 94 -14.73 -4.69 18.16
N LYS A 95 -15.92 -4.98 18.71
CA LYS A 95 -16.86 -5.94 18.11
C LYS A 95 -17.25 -5.60 16.68
N ASP A 96 -17.43 -4.31 16.37
CA ASP A 96 -17.83 -3.85 15.05
C ASP A 96 -16.66 -3.96 14.06
N LEU A 97 -15.44 -3.61 14.49
CA LEU A 97 -14.22 -3.82 13.71
C LEU A 97 -14.02 -5.31 13.38
N LEU A 98 -14.14 -6.20 14.37
CA LEU A 98 -13.97 -7.64 14.15
C LEU A 98 -15.01 -8.17 13.17
N LYS A 99 -16.27 -7.75 13.29
CA LYS A 99 -17.33 -8.10 12.35
C LYS A 99 -17.03 -7.62 10.93
N LEU A 100 -16.50 -6.41 10.76
CA LEU A 100 -16.09 -5.90 9.45
C LEU A 100 -14.96 -6.73 8.85
N LEU A 101 -13.95 -7.10 9.65
CA LEU A 101 -12.82 -7.91 9.22
C LEU A 101 -13.20 -9.34 8.80
N GLU A 102 -14.40 -9.84 9.13
CA GLU A 102 -14.90 -11.12 8.62
C GLU A 102 -15.21 -11.06 7.12
N GLY A 103 -15.69 -9.93 6.62
CA GLY A 103 -16.16 -9.77 5.23
C GLY A 103 -15.33 -8.82 4.37
N GLU A 104 -14.51 -7.97 4.97
CA GLU A 104 -13.73 -6.96 4.26
C GLU A 104 -12.22 -7.20 4.39
N SER A 105 -11.49 -6.98 3.29
CA SER A 105 -10.03 -6.97 3.30
C SER A 105 -9.53 -5.63 3.84
N ILE A 106 -8.51 -5.69 4.70
CA ILE A 106 -7.80 -4.51 5.18
C ILE A 106 -6.56 -4.26 4.33
N GLU A 107 -6.43 -3.04 3.84
CA GLU A 107 -5.33 -2.64 3.00
C GLU A 107 -4.22 -1.97 3.82
N ASN A 108 -2.96 -2.34 3.61
CA ASN A 108 -1.83 -1.67 4.24
C ASN A 108 -1.51 -0.38 3.49
N VAL A 109 -1.34 0.71 4.23
CA VAL A 109 -0.83 1.99 3.74
C VAL A 109 0.57 2.24 4.28
N ASP A 110 1.59 2.11 3.43
CA ASP A 110 2.98 2.40 3.83
C ASP A 110 3.27 3.90 3.73
N THR A 111 3.31 4.57 4.89
CA THR A 111 3.60 6.00 4.97
C THR A 111 5.10 6.31 5.06
N ASN A 112 5.99 5.30 5.03
CA ASN A 112 7.44 5.50 5.04
C ASN A 112 8.02 5.79 3.65
N GLU A 113 7.22 5.57 2.60
CA GLU A 113 7.54 5.83 1.20
C GLU A 113 6.70 7.02 0.68
N PHE A 114 7.02 7.51 -0.51
CA PHE A 114 6.17 8.48 -1.18
C PHE A 114 4.88 7.79 -1.66
N VAL A 115 3.71 8.32 -1.28
CA VAL A 115 2.42 7.75 -1.66
C VAL A 115 1.74 8.66 -2.69
N SER A 116 1.67 8.20 -3.96
CA SER A 116 1.12 8.98 -5.06
C SER A 116 -0.40 9.04 -5.08
N ASN A 117 -1.05 7.94 -4.75
CA ASN A 117 -2.50 7.76 -4.77
C ASN A 117 -2.90 7.02 -3.49
N GLY A 118 -4.04 7.36 -2.92
CA GLY A 118 -4.54 6.78 -1.66
C GLY A 118 -5.31 5.47 -1.88
N SER A 119 -5.56 4.72 -0.80
CA SER A 119 -6.32 3.48 -0.88
C SER A 119 -7.78 3.79 -1.19
N ILE A 120 -8.44 2.97 -2.01
CA ILE A 120 -9.89 3.05 -2.23
C ILE A 120 -10.67 2.03 -1.39
N ASN A 121 -9.98 1.20 -0.61
CA ASN A 121 -10.61 0.23 0.29
C ASN A 121 -11.14 0.93 1.55
N ASN A 122 -12.23 0.40 2.10
CA ASN A 122 -12.87 0.95 3.30
C ASN A 122 -12.01 0.78 4.55
N LEU A 123 -11.33 -0.36 4.68
CA LEU A 123 -10.44 -0.67 5.80
C LEU A 123 -8.99 -0.46 5.39
N ARG A 124 -8.29 0.39 6.15
CA ARG A 124 -6.87 0.71 5.91
C ARG A 124 -6.09 0.61 7.21
N ALA A 125 -4.94 -0.05 7.18
CA ALA A 125 -4.00 -0.17 8.30
C ALA A 125 -2.78 0.72 8.09
N TYR A 126 -2.36 1.39 9.15
CA TYR A 126 -1.18 2.24 9.23
C TYR A 126 -0.39 1.86 10.49
N LEU A 127 0.92 2.05 10.45
CA LEU A 127 1.80 1.85 11.60
C LEU A 127 2.57 3.13 11.89
N GLU A 128 2.40 3.67 13.10
CA GLU A 128 3.14 4.82 13.60
C GLU A 128 3.82 4.44 14.92
N GLY A 129 5.11 4.10 14.84
CA GLY A 129 5.86 3.58 15.99
C GLY A 129 5.21 2.31 16.57
N GLU A 130 4.88 2.35 17.86
CA GLU A 130 4.19 1.25 18.55
C GLU A 130 2.66 1.26 18.38
N THR A 131 2.10 2.20 17.62
CA THR A 131 0.65 2.32 17.46
C THR A 131 0.23 1.78 16.09
N LEU A 132 -0.59 0.73 16.12
CA LEU A 132 -1.35 0.29 14.95
C LEU A 132 -2.63 1.13 14.85
N LEU A 133 -2.85 1.74 13.69
CA LEU A 133 -4.02 2.55 13.40
C LEU A 133 -4.81 1.89 12.27
N ILE A 134 -6.11 1.72 12.45
CA ILE A 134 -7.02 1.18 11.44
C ILE A 134 -8.12 2.20 11.19
N THR A 135 -8.22 2.71 9.97
CA THR A 135 -9.36 3.54 9.56
C THR A 135 -10.41 2.68 8.88
N GLN A 136 -11.67 2.92 9.20
CA GLN A 136 -12.82 2.43 8.47
C GLN A 136 -13.62 3.60 7.92
N GLN A 137 -13.80 3.61 6.60
CA GLN A 137 -14.73 4.52 5.93
C GLN A 137 -16.18 4.00 6.12
N ASP A 138 -17.03 4.79 6.78
CA ASP A 138 -18.46 4.52 6.97
C ASP A 138 -19.27 5.44 6.04
N ASP A 139 -19.49 4.97 4.82
CA ASP A 139 -20.26 5.70 3.80
C ASP A 139 -21.74 5.85 4.15
N LYS A 140 -22.28 5.07 5.10
CA LYS A 140 -23.69 5.18 5.53
C LYS A 140 -23.86 6.13 6.70
N GLY A 141 -22.88 6.15 7.60
CA GLY A 141 -22.85 7.02 8.76
C GLY A 141 -22.07 8.32 8.54
N ASP A 142 -21.71 8.62 7.28
CA ASP A 142 -20.92 9.77 6.82
C ASP A 142 -19.73 10.06 7.75
N ALA A 143 -18.90 9.05 8.01
CA ALA A 143 -17.81 9.19 8.95
C ALA A 143 -16.58 8.34 8.61
N THR A 144 -15.45 8.72 9.19
CA THR A 144 -14.28 7.85 9.32
C THR A 144 -14.15 7.40 10.76
N ASN A 145 -14.23 6.10 11.01
CA ASN A 145 -13.93 5.50 12.30
C ASN A 145 -12.43 5.18 12.36
N LEU A 146 -11.77 5.55 13.45
CA LEU A 146 -10.39 5.24 13.73
C LEU A 146 -10.31 4.31 14.93
N PHE A 147 -9.70 3.15 14.73
CA PHE A 147 -9.33 2.21 15.78
C PHE A 147 -7.82 2.30 16.01
N SER A 148 -7.40 2.52 17.24
CA SER A 148 -5.99 2.61 17.61
C SER A 148 -5.64 1.53 18.62
N LEU A 149 -4.50 0.87 18.42
CA LEU A 149 -3.99 -0.18 19.28
C LEU A 149 -2.51 0.06 19.56
N ASP A 150 -2.18 0.30 20.83
CA ASP A 150 -0.80 0.38 21.29
C ASP A 150 -0.24 -1.04 21.52
N LYS A 151 0.59 -1.52 20.59
CA LYS A 151 1.18 -2.87 20.63
C LYS A 151 2.27 -2.99 21.69
N SER A 152 2.76 -1.89 22.27
CA SER A 152 3.74 -1.92 23.35
C SER A 152 3.16 -2.60 24.61
N LYS A 153 1.84 -2.52 24.81
CA LYS A 153 1.12 -3.09 25.97
C LYS A 153 0.91 -4.61 25.94
N GLY A 154 1.28 -5.31 24.86
CA GLY A 154 1.12 -6.75 24.75
C GLY A 154 -0.34 -7.19 24.97
N ASN A 155 -0.57 -8.25 25.75
CA ASN A 155 -1.92 -8.77 26.02
C ASN A 155 -2.82 -7.84 26.86
N GLN A 156 -2.30 -6.72 27.38
CA GLN A 156 -3.11 -5.68 28.02
C GLN A 156 -3.60 -4.62 27.02
N ALA A 157 -3.17 -4.69 25.75
CA ALA A 157 -3.58 -3.75 24.74
C ALA A 157 -5.10 -3.85 24.49
N GLN A 158 -5.73 -2.70 24.29
CA GLN A 158 -7.14 -2.58 23.94
C GLN A 158 -7.27 -1.57 22.81
N PHE A 159 -8.26 -1.76 21.95
CA PHE A 159 -8.61 -0.75 20.95
C PHE A 159 -9.25 0.45 21.62
N SER A 160 -8.77 1.64 21.27
CA SER A 160 -9.55 2.87 21.43
C SER A 160 -10.20 3.22 20.09
N GLN A 161 -11.45 3.67 20.12
CA GLN A 161 -12.17 4.10 18.93
C GLN A 161 -12.43 5.61 18.98
N LYS A 162 -12.23 6.29 17.84
CA LYS A 162 -12.66 7.67 17.61
C LYS A 162 -13.48 7.73 16.32
N LYS A 163 -14.53 8.54 16.30
CA LYS A 163 -15.37 8.78 15.11
C LYS A 163 -15.17 10.21 14.64
N PHE A 164 -14.93 10.37 13.34
CA PHE A 164 -14.76 11.66 12.68
C PHE A 164 -15.86 11.83 11.62
N ASN A 165 -16.87 12.65 11.91
CA ASN A 165 -18.00 12.89 11.01
C ASN A 165 -17.56 13.76 9.83
N HIS A 166 -17.83 13.32 8.61
CA HIS A 166 -17.69 14.13 7.41
C HIS A 166 -18.78 15.20 7.38
N PRO A 167 -18.56 16.34 6.69
CA PRO A 167 -19.59 17.34 6.53
C PRO A 167 -20.80 16.77 5.77
N GLU A 168 -21.99 17.27 6.06
CA GLU A 168 -23.23 16.83 5.38
C GLU A 168 -23.22 17.24 3.90
N GLY A 169 -23.90 16.45 3.04
CA GLY A 169 -24.10 16.77 1.62
C GLY A 169 -22.99 16.27 0.68
N TYR A 170 -21.89 15.76 1.21
CA TYR A 170 -20.81 15.14 0.45
C TYR A 170 -21.06 13.64 0.26
N LYS A 171 -21.02 13.16 -0.98
CA LYS A 171 -21.37 11.76 -1.31
C LYS A 171 -20.16 10.83 -1.39
N ARG A 172 -18.97 11.40 -1.51
CA ARG A 172 -17.73 10.66 -1.67
C ARG A 172 -16.75 11.18 -0.66
N THR A 173 -16.23 10.27 0.15
CA THR A 173 -15.29 10.64 1.20
C THR A 173 -14.16 9.62 1.26
N THR A 174 -12.99 10.10 1.67
CA THR A 174 -11.82 9.26 1.84
C THR A 174 -10.92 9.88 2.91
N SER A 175 -9.96 9.11 3.39
CA SER A 175 -9.09 9.54 4.48
C SER A 175 -7.69 8.97 4.37
N PHE A 176 -6.74 9.70 4.94
CA PHE A 176 -5.34 9.34 5.02
C PHE A 176 -4.78 9.74 6.38
N LEU A 177 -3.92 8.89 6.96
CA LEU A 177 -3.23 9.16 8.21
C LEU A 177 -1.75 9.45 7.95
N LYS A 178 -1.24 10.51 8.57
CA LYS A 178 0.18 10.83 8.55
C LYS A 178 0.60 11.60 9.80
N ASN A 179 1.61 11.08 10.49
CA ASN A 179 2.29 11.71 11.63
C ASN A 179 1.30 12.16 12.71
N GLY A 180 0.40 11.28 13.15
CA GLY A 180 -0.57 11.58 14.19
C GLY A 180 -1.70 12.54 13.76
N ASN A 181 -1.92 12.71 12.45
CA ASN A 181 -2.99 13.54 11.90
C ASN A 181 -3.84 12.75 10.91
N LEU A 182 -5.15 12.97 10.96
CA LEU A 182 -6.14 12.45 10.01
C LEU A 182 -6.52 13.55 9.02
N PHE A 183 -6.34 13.25 7.76
CA PHE A 183 -6.72 14.09 6.62
C PHE A 183 -7.91 13.43 5.96
N ARG A 184 -9.00 14.17 5.80
CA ARG A 184 -10.25 13.68 5.23
C ARG A 184 -10.62 14.53 4.05
N PHE A 185 -10.92 13.89 2.93
CA PHE A 185 -11.36 14.56 1.72
C PHE A 185 -12.80 14.16 1.45
N SER A 186 -13.67 15.16 1.35
CA SER A 186 -15.10 14.99 1.12
C SER A 186 -15.47 15.80 -0.12
N LEU A 187 -16.17 15.17 -1.07
CA LEU A 187 -16.54 15.84 -2.33
C LEU A 187 -17.93 15.46 -2.83
N ASN A 188 -18.51 16.38 -3.61
CA ASN A 188 -19.58 16.11 -4.54
C ASN A 188 -19.18 16.63 -5.95
N LYS A 189 -20.14 16.84 -6.85
CA LYS A 189 -19.85 17.26 -8.24
C LYS A 189 -19.51 18.76 -8.38
N SER A 190 -19.73 19.56 -7.34
CA SER A 190 -19.64 21.02 -7.37
C SER A 190 -18.77 21.60 -6.26
N ASP A 191 -18.58 20.87 -5.17
CA ASP A 191 -17.79 21.31 -4.02
C ASP A 191 -16.90 20.17 -3.49
N ALA A 192 -15.88 20.57 -2.72
CA ALA A 192 -15.08 19.67 -1.92
C ALA A 192 -14.48 20.39 -0.70
N VAL A 193 -14.25 19.61 0.35
CA VAL A 193 -13.61 20.04 1.59
C VAL A 193 -12.49 19.07 1.96
N VAL A 194 -11.38 19.62 2.45
CA VAL A 194 -10.37 18.86 3.19
C VAL A 194 -10.46 19.22 4.66
N ALA A 195 -10.71 18.23 5.50
CA ALA A 195 -10.68 18.35 6.95
C ALA A 195 -9.37 17.77 7.51
N PHE A 196 -8.78 18.50 8.46
CA PHE A 196 -7.54 18.17 9.15
C PHE A 196 -7.85 17.99 10.63
N ASN A 197 -7.49 16.85 11.19
CA ASN A 197 -7.72 16.54 12.59
C ASN A 197 -6.46 15.94 13.20
N SER A 198 -5.92 16.57 14.24
CA SER A 198 -4.90 15.91 15.04
C SER A 198 -5.54 14.78 15.85
N LEU A 199 -4.85 13.64 15.95
CA LEU A 199 -5.40 12.47 16.62
C LEU A 199 -5.53 12.67 18.13
N ASP A 200 -4.80 13.60 18.72
CA ASP A 200 -4.96 14.00 20.12
C ASP A 200 -6.15 14.96 20.35
N GLY A 201 -6.74 15.50 19.28
CA GLY A 201 -7.86 16.46 19.33
C GLY A 201 -7.45 17.91 19.57
N SER A 202 -6.15 18.21 19.61
CA SER A 202 -5.63 19.57 19.82
C SER A 202 -5.94 20.54 18.68
N VAL A 203 -6.05 20.05 17.44
CA VAL A 203 -6.28 20.87 16.25
C VAL A 203 -7.32 20.22 15.33
N SER A 204 -8.30 21.02 14.90
CA SER A 204 -9.28 20.66 13.89
C SER A 204 -9.51 21.83 12.96
N LYS A 205 -9.34 21.63 11.66
CA LYS A 205 -9.56 22.67 10.64
C LYS A 205 -10.23 22.07 9.41
N GLU A 206 -11.03 22.87 8.74
CA GLU A 206 -11.62 22.52 7.45
C GLU A 206 -11.29 23.58 6.42
N LEU A 207 -11.07 23.15 5.20
CA LEU A 207 -10.68 24.00 4.08
C LEU A 207 -11.54 23.64 2.88
N ASN A 208 -12.26 24.63 2.35
CA ASN A 208 -12.93 24.48 1.07
C ASN A 208 -11.87 24.43 -0.03
N VAL A 209 -12.05 23.48 -0.95
CA VAL A 209 -11.16 23.30 -2.08
C VAL A 209 -11.64 24.16 -3.25
N SER A 210 -10.76 25.01 -3.76
CA SER A 210 -10.97 25.86 -4.93
C SER A 210 -9.72 25.89 -5.81
N ASP A 211 -9.82 26.45 -7.03
CA ASP A 211 -8.66 26.60 -7.92
C ASP A 211 -7.53 27.42 -7.29
N ASP A 212 -7.85 28.43 -6.47
CA ASP A 212 -6.86 29.28 -5.79
C ASP A 212 -6.00 28.52 -4.76
N LEU A 213 -6.48 27.36 -4.30
CA LEU A 213 -5.74 26.51 -3.38
C LEU A 213 -4.66 25.69 -4.10
N VAL A 214 -4.80 25.47 -5.40
CA VAL A 214 -3.95 24.55 -6.16
C VAL A 214 -2.55 25.15 -6.32
N GLY A 215 -1.59 24.60 -5.59
CA GLY A 215 -0.17 24.94 -5.75
C GLY A 215 0.48 24.20 -6.92
N LYS A 216 0.10 22.94 -7.14
CA LYS A 216 0.59 22.11 -8.24
C LYS A 216 -0.47 21.13 -8.71
N SER A 217 -0.45 20.74 -9.97
CA SER A 217 -1.40 19.78 -10.51
C SER A 217 -0.81 18.93 -11.63
N SER A 218 -1.50 17.85 -11.98
CA SER A 218 -1.15 17.05 -13.14
C SER A 218 -1.54 17.74 -14.45
N LYS A 219 -0.95 17.31 -15.57
CA LYS A 219 -1.33 17.80 -16.91
C LYS A 219 -2.79 17.49 -17.31
N TYR A 220 -3.46 16.63 -16.55
CA TYR A 220 -4.84 16.22 -16.78
C TYR A 220 -5.83 16.89 -15.82
N PHE A 221 -5.34 17.79 -14.96
CA PHE A 221 -6.17 18.70 -14.19
C PHE A 221 -6.45 19.95 -15.05
N TYR A 222 -7.72 20.16 -15.39
CA TYR A 222 -8.13 21.34 -16.17
C TYR A 222 -8.58 22.48 -15.26
N ASP A 223 -9.57 22.21 -14.42
CA ASP A 223 -10.14 23.11 -13.44
C ASP A 223 -10.81 22.29 -12.33
N MET A 224 -11.05 22.91 -11.18
CA MET A 224 -11.63 22.25 -10.01
C MET A 224 -13.02 21.67 -10.32
N GLN A 225 -13.87 22.37 -11.07
CA GLN A 225 -15.22 21.88 -11.34
C GLN A 225 -15.21 20.60 -12.19
N SER A 226 -14.37 20.54 -13.21
CA SER A 226 -14.17 19.38 -14.07
C SER A 226 -13.60 18.21 -13.27
N PHE A 227 -12.58 18.47 -12.44
CA PHE A 227 -12.02 17.49 -11.52
C PHE A 227 -13.09 16.88 -10.61
N LEU A 228 -13.91 17.71 -9.95
CA LEU A 228 -14.93 17.25 -9.01
C LEU A 228 -16.04 16.44 -9.68
N LYS A 229 -16.47 16.86 -10.87
CA LYS A 229 -17.43 16.08 -11.67
C LYS A 229 -16.93 14.68 -11.98
N ASP A 230 -15.65 14.55 -12.33
CA ASP A 230 -15.03 13.28 -12.67
C ASP A 230 -14.72 12.42 -11.45
N ALA A 231 -14.17 13.02 -10.38
CA ALA A 231 -13.92 12.35 -9.11
C ALA A 231 -15.21 11.80 -8.46
N ALA A 232 -16.35 12.47 -8.67
CA ALA A 232 -17.65 12.05 -8.14
C ALA A 232 -18.35 10.94 -8.96
N LYS A 233 -17.83 10.58 -10.16
CA LYS A 233 -18.41 9.48 -10.97
C LYS A 233 -18.29 8.15 -10.25
N SER A 234 -19.24 7.25 -10.43
CA SER A 234 -19.20 5.91 -9.82
C SER A 234 -18.14 4.98 -10.37
N SER A 235 -17.63 5.25 -11.58
CA SER A 235 -16.48 4.55 -12.15
C SER A 235 -15.17 4.93 -11.47
N ASN A 236 -15.16 6.04 -10.73
CA ASN A 236 -13.99 6.62 -10.10
C ASN A 236 -14.14 6.59 -8.57
N ALA A 237 -13.02 6.57 -7.87
CA ALA A 237 -12.96 6.73 -6.44
C ALA A 237 -11.95 7.82 -6.11
N PRO A 238 -12.33 8.86 -5.34
CA PRO A 238 -11.37 9.85 -4.91
C PRO A 238 -10.40 9.28 -3.90
N THR A 239 -9.19 9.81 -3.92
CA THR A 239 -8.12 9.45 -3.02
C THR A 239 -7.48 10.72 -2.47
N ILE A 240 -7.00 10.65 -1.22
CA ILE A 240 -6.16 11.68 -0.63
C ILE A 240 -4.89 11.02 -0.13
N THR A 241 -3.75 11.68 -0.31
CA THR A 241 -2.48 11.30 0.29
C THR A 241 -1.79 12.51 0.87
N VAL A 242 -0.93 12.26 1.84
CA VAL A 242 -0.13 13.31 2.46
C VAL A 242 1.32 12.85 2.55
N ASN A 243 2.19 13.62 1.91
CA ASN A 243 3.63 13.42 1.95
C ASN A 243 4.29 14.60 2.69
N LYS A 244 5.52 14.41 3.19
CA LYS A 244 6.29 15.50 3.79
C LYS A 244 7.08 16.26 2.72
N SER A 245 7.10 17.58 2.81
CA SER A 245 8.07 18.40 2.07
C SER A 245 9.44 18.32 2.74
N ALA A 246 10.49 18.76 2.05
CA ALA A 246 11.84 18.83 2.61
C ALA A 246 11.92 19.82 3.80
N ASN A 247 10.97 20.75 3.91
CA ASN A 247 10.81 21.68 5.03
C ASN A 247 9.85 21.17 6.13
N ASP A 248 9.53 19.88 6.16
CA ASP A 248 8.64 19.24 7.15
C ASP A 248 7.17 19.74 7.13
N ASN A 249 6.74 20.42 6.06
CA ASN A 249 5.33 20.71 5.82
C ASN A 249 4.61 19.49 5.23
N PHE A 250 3.28 19.50 5.28
CA PHE A 250 2.44 18.47 4.68
C PHE A 250 2.03 18.88 3.26
N VAL A 251 2.46 18.12 2.27
CA VAL A 251 1.97 18.25 0.89
C VAL A 251 0.76 17.32 0.74
N VAL A 252 -0.41 17.92 0.64
CA VAL A 252 -1.69 17.23 0.50
C VAL A 252 -1.98 17.07 -0.98
N ARG A 253 -2.13 15.82 -1.44
CA ARG A 253 -2.51 15.49 -2.81
C ARG A 253 -3.92 14.91 -2.80
N ALA A 254 -4.81 15.49 -3.58
CA ALA A 254 -6.12 14.92 -3.89
C ALA A 254 -6.12 14.45 -5.35
N ASP A 255 -6.62 13.23 -5.57
CA ASP A 255 -6.63 12.54 -6.86
C ASP A 255 -7.92 11.72 -6.97
N TYR A 256 -8.19 11.12 -8.13
CA TYR A 256 -9.19 10.07 -8.29
C TYR A 256 -8.69 8.98 -9.23
N VAL A 257 -9.11 7.75 -8.98
CA VAL A 257 -8.67 6.56 -9.72
C VAL A 257 -9.85 5.75 -10.22
N SER A 258 -9.68 5.06 -11.35
CA SER A 258 -10.67 4.13 -11.88
C SER A 258 -10.84 2.94 -10.93
N VAL A 259 -12.04 2.75 -10.37
CA VAL A 259 -12.34 1.66 -9.44
C VAL A 259 -12.02 0.29 -10.04
N LYS A 260 -12.21 0.13 -11.35
CA LYS A 260 -12.01 -1.13 -12.05
C LYS A 260 -10.53 -1.48 -12.20
N GLU A 261 -9.70 -0.49 -12.50
CA GLU A 261 -8.31 -0.67 -12.91
C GLU A 261 -7.32 -0.45 -11.77
N TYR A 262 -7.73 0.30 -10.74
CA TYR A 262 -6.84 0.68 -9.67
C TYR A 262 -6.43 -0.48 -8.78
N ARG A 263 -5.14 -0.53 -8.43
CA ARG A 263 -4.53 -1.51 -7.52
C ARG A 263 -3.55 -0.74 -6.62
N TYR A 264 -3.96 -0.45 -5.39
CA TYR A 264 -3.27 0.48 -4.49
C TYR A 264 -1.87 0.01 -4.03
N TYR A 265 -1.66 -1.30 -3.88
CA TYR A 265 -0.38 -1.83 -3.44
C TYR A 265 -0.12 -3.23 -4.01
N ASN A 266 0.31 -3.29 -5.26
CA ASN A 266 0.60 -4.57 -5.91
C ASN A 266 1.64 -4.39 -7.02
N TRP A 267 2.88 -4.05 -6.67
CA TRP A 267 3.94 -3.91 -7.67
C TRP A 267 5.01 -5.00 -7.51
N TRP A 268 5.66 -5.09 -6.35
CA TRP A 268 6.64 -6.17 -6.08
C TRP A 268 6.00 -7.58 -6.06
N TRP A 269 4.86 -7.73 -5.36
CA TRP A 269 4.14 -9.00 -5.26
C TRP A 269 3.47 -9.41 -6.56
N PHE A 270 2.88 -8.42 -7.24
CA PHE A 270 2.22 -8.62 -8.52
C PHE A 270 3.23 -9.05 -9.59
N HIS A 271 4.46 -8.51 -9.59
CA HIS A 271 5.52 -8.97 -10.49
C HIS A 271 5.87 -10.45 -10.28
N ILE A 272 6.10 -10.89 -9.05
CA ILE A 272 6.46 -12.29 -8.77
C ILE A 272 5.29 -13.23 -9.07
N HIS A 273 4.07 -12.88 -8.67
CA HIS A 273 2.90 -13.72 -8.89
C HIS A 273 2.49 -13.78 -10.37
N MET A 274 2.57 -12.66 -11.11
CA MET A 274 2.32 -12.64 -12.55
C MET A 274 3.39 -13.34 -13.34
N HIS A 275 4.66 -13.23 -12.96
CA HIS A 275 5.73 -13.98 -13.60
C HIS A 275 5.53 -15.49 -13.40
N ASN A 276 5.20 -15.91 -12.18
CA ASN A 276 4.89 -17.31 -11.88
C ASN A 276 3.63 -17.80 -12.61
N GLN A 277 2.57 -16.99 -12.70
CA GLN A 277 1.36 -17.37 -13.45
C GLN A 277 1.59 -17.39 -14.97
N MET A 278 2.36 -16.46 -15.52
CA MET A 278 2.73 -16.47 -16.95
C MET A 278 3.60 -17.68 -17.29
N MET A 279 4.55 -18.05 -16.43
CA MET A 279 5.33 -19.28 -16.60
C MET A 279 4.45 -20.53 -16.56
N MET A 280 3.46 -20.56 -15.65
CA MET A 280 2.53 -21.68 -15.54
C MET A 280 1.56 -21.76 -16.74
N GLN A 281 1.08 -20.62 -17.24
CA GLN A 281 0.26 -20.55 -18.44
C GLN A 281 1.06 -20.85 -19.71
N GLN A 282 2.31 -20.41 -19.81
CA GLN A 282 3.19 -20.80 -20.91
C GLN A 282 3.48 -22.30 -20.88
N GLN A 283 3.70 -22.91 -19.70
CA GLN A 283 3.84 -24.36 -19.59
C GLN A 283 2.55 -25.09 -20.00
N MET A 284 1.38 -24.61 -19.58
CA MET A 284 0.09 -25.20 -19.99
C MET A 284 -0.16 -25.02 -21.50
N GLN A 285 0.19 -23.87 -22.08
CA GLN A 285 0.11 -23.66 -23.51
C GLN A 285 1.11 -24.53 -24.26
N ILE A 286 2.36 -24.65 -23.83
CA ILE A 286 3.36 -25.55 -24.45
C ILE A 286 2.88 -27.01 -24.40
N GLN A 287 2.20 -27.43 -23.32
CA GLN A 287 1.55 -28.74 -23.24
C GLN A 287 0.35 -28.87 -24.19
N GLN A 288 -0.46 -27.83 -24.36
CA GLN A 288 -1.61 -27.84 -25.27
C GLN A 288 -1.22 -27.71 -26.76
N HIS A 289 -0.09 -27.07 -27.07
CA HIS A 289 0.43 -26.90 -28.44
C HIS A 289 1.16 -28.15 -28.98
N GLN A 290 1.17 -29.27 -28.24
CA GLN A 290 1.43 -30.59 -28.83
C GLN A 290 0.25 -31.12 -29.67
N ILE A 291 -0.85 -30.38 -29.79
CA ILE A 291 -1.92 -30.66 -30.77
C ILE A 291 -1.72 -29.74 -32.00
N LYS A 292 -1.37 -30.35 -33.13
CA LYS A 292 -1.23 -29.73 -34.45
C LYS A 292 -2.58 -29.13 -34.91
N SER A 293 -2.66 -27.83 -35.22
CA SER A 293 -3.03 -27.27 -36.55
C SER A 293 -3.43 -25.78 -36.55
N PHE A 294 -2.89 -25.07 -37.56
CA PHE A 294 -3.23 -23.86 -38.34
C PHE A 294 -4.28 -22.79 -37.91
N GLY A 295 -3.76 -21.59 -37.57
CA GLY A 295 -4.21 -20.24 -37.99
C GLY A 295 -5.25 -19.48 -37.11
N PRO A 296 -5.21 -18.13 -37.04
CA PRO A 296 -4.05 -17.24 -36.96
C PRO A 296 -3.51 -17.19 -35.52
N SER A 297 -2.20 -17.29 -35.36
CA SER A 297 -1.53 -16.91 -34.11
C SER A 297 -1.21 -15.42 -34.17
N GLU A 298 -2.02 -14.61 -33.50
CA GLU A 298 -1.49 -13.41 -32.88
C GLU A 298 -1.55 -13.67 -31.39
N ASN A 299 -0.39 -14.02 -30.80
CA ASN A 299 -0.14 -13.72 -29.40
C ASN A 299 -0.16 -12.20 -29.25
N THR A 300 -1.32 -11.58 -29.35
CA THR A 300 -1.59 -10.30 -28.68
C THR A 300 -1.87 -10.63 -27.23
N PHE A 301 -0.83 -11.16 -26.56
CA PHE A 301 -0.71 -10.96 -25.13
C PHE A 301 -0.51 -9.46 -24.99
N ASN A 302 -1.62 -8.75 -24.77
CA ASN A 302 -1.56 -7.32 -24.51
C ASN A 302 -0.87 -7.15 -23.17
N GLU A 303 0.44 -6.91 -23.19
CA GLU A 303 1.23 -6.45 -22.03
C GLU A 303 0.57 -5.22 -21.38
N TRP A 304 -0.26 -4.48 -22.11
CA TRP A 304 -1.12 -3.39 -21.64
C TRP A 304 -2.17 -3.78 -20.58
N LEU A 305 -2.55 -5.07 -20.46
CA LEU A 305 -3.42 -5.55 -19.38
C LEU A 305 -2.69 -5.63 -18.03
N LEU A 306 -1.37 -5.48 -18.02
CA LEU A 306 -0.53 -5.64 -16.84
C LEU A 306 -0.18 -4.31 -16.17
N PHE A 307 -0.25 -3.22 -16.95
CA PHE A 307 0.13 -1.87 -16.51
C PHE A 307 -0.81 -0.86 -17.17
N PRO A 308 -2.04 -0.64 -16.65
CA PRO A 308 -2.81 0.49 -17.12
C PRO A 308 -1.98 1.75 -16.87
N VAL A 309 -1.68 2.50 -17.94
CA VAL A 309 -1.20 3.89 -17.83
C VAL A 309 -2.33 4.63 -17.13
N LEU A 310 -2.25 4.72 -15.81
CA LEU A 310 -3.21 5.48 -15.04
C LEU A 310 -2.86 6.96 -15.26
N GLU A 311 -3.65 7.63 -16.08
CA GLU A 311 -3.61 9.09 -16.17
C GLU A 311 -3.76 9.64 -14.75
N LYS A 312 -2.73 10.34 -14.28
CA LYS A 312 -2.75 10.94 -12.94
C LYS A 312 -3.64 12.17 -13.00
N HIS A 313 -4.72 12.20 -12.26
CA HIS A 313 -5.64 13.34 -12.21
C HIS A 313 -5.58 13.94 -10.81
N TYR A 314 -4.54 14.73 -10.50
CA TYR A 314 -4.35 15.26 -9.15
C TYR A 314 -4.17 16.77 -9.12
N PHE A 315 -4.43 17.33 -7.94
CA PHE A 315 -3.92 18.61 -7.50
C PHE A 315 -3.27 18.47 -6.11
N GLU A 316 -2.36 19.38 -5.80
CA GLU A 316 -1.58 19.45 -4.58
C GLU A 316 -1.60 20.85 -4.00
N PHE A 317 -1.57 20.91 -2.67
CA PHE A 317 -1.35 22.14 -1.92
C PHE A 317 -0.57 21.81 -0.65
N VAL A 318 0.11 22.80 -0.07
CA VAL A 318 0.98 22.59 1.09
C VAL A 318 0.40 23.26 2.32
N VAL A 319 0.36 22.53 3.43
CA VAL A 319 -0.02 23.05 4.73
C VAL A 319 1.06 22.83 5.78
N ASN A 320 1.21 23.77 6.70
CA ASN A 320 2.15 23.61 7.82
C ASN A 320 1.57 22.70 8.93
N SER A 321 2.30 22.55 10.04
CA SER A 321 1.87 21.74 11.19
C SER A 321 0.61 22.26 11.90
N GLY A 322 0.27 23.54 11.73
CA GLY A 322 -1.00 24.14 12.19
C GLY A 322 -2.12 24.08 11.16
N PHE A 323 -1.91 23.38 10.04
CA PHE A 323 -2.84 23.30 8.90
C PHE A 323 -3.15 24.65 8.22
N GLU A 324 -2.23 25.61 8.29
CA GLU A 324 -2.29 26.82 7.45
C GLU A 324 -1.69 26.54 6.08
N VAL A 325 -2.36 27.02 5.03
CA VAL A 325 -1.89 26.90 3.64
C VAL A 325 -0.63 27.75 3.47
N THR A 326 0.37 27.20 2.81
CA THR A 326 1.67 27.84 2.60
C THR A 326 2.15 27.62 1.17
N ASN A 327 2.96 28.55 0.66
CA ASN A 327 3.62 28.45 -0.65
C ASN A 327 5.01 27.85 -0.49
N ASP A 328 5.08 26.60 -0.03
CA ASP A 328 6.33 25.86 0.09
C ASP A 328 6.60 25.07 -1.20
N GLU A 329 7.61 25.50 -1.95
CA GLU A 329 8.08 24.83 -3.18
C GLU A 329 9.19 23.81 -2.90
N SER A 330 9.52 23.56 -1.62
CA SER A 330 10.46 22.50 -1.29
C SER A 330 9.89 21.16 -1.74
N GLY A 331 10.66 20.44 -2.56
CA GLY A 331 10.26 19.12 -3.05
C GLY A 331 9.99 18.14 -1.89
N PHE A 332 9.57 16.93 -2.22
CA PHE A 332 9.23 15.93 -1.21
C PHE A 332 10.45 15.40 -0.45
N GLU A 333 10.27 15.10 0.84
CA GLU A 333 11.26 14.39 1.67
C GLU A 333 11.56 13.00 1.07
N LYS A 334 10.52 12.31 0.58
CA LYS A 334 10.63 11.05 -0.17
C LYS A 334 10.30 11.31 -1.63
N LYS A 335 11.20 10.92 -2.52
CA LYS A 335 11.01 11.13 -3.97
C LYS A 335 9.87 10.26 -4.51
N GLU A 336 9.05 10.83 -5.37
CA GLU A 336 8.15 10.08 -6.24
C GLU A 336 8.98 9.31 -7.26
N ILE A 337 8.86 7.98 -7.28
CA ILE A 337 9.54 7.11 -8.25
C ILE A 337 8.54 6.74 -9.34
N ASP A 338 8.90 6.97 -10.60
CA ASP A 338 8.13 6.46 -11.75
C ASP A 338 8.53 5.01 -12.04
N TYR A 339 7.93 4.12 -11.27
CA TYR A 339 8.14 2.68 -11.36
C TYR A 339 7.81 2.14 -12.77
N GLN A 340 6.78 2.67 -13.43
CA GLN A 340 6.33 2.20 -14.75
C GLN A 340 7.39 2.46 -15.81
N THR A 341 7.87 3.70 -15.92
CA THR A 341 8.93 4.06 -16.87
C THR A 341 10.19 3.21 -16.63
N LEU A 342 10.52 2.92 -15.36
CA LEU A 342 11.67 2.09 -15.03
C LEU A 342 11.50 0.63 -15.49
N ILE A 343 10.29 0.07 -15.38
CA ILE A 343 9.97 -1.29 -15.79
C ILE A 343 9.82 -1.43 -17.32
N GLU A 344 9.18 -0.48 -18.00
CA GLU A 344 9.06 -0.49 -19.47
C GLU A 344 10.43 -0.52 -20.14
N ASN A 345 11.37 0.28 -19.62
CA ASN A 345 12.77 0.24 -20.05
C ASN A 345 13.41 -1.15 -19.87
N MET A 346 12.96 -1.96 -18.90
CA MET A 346 13.44 -3.34 -18.74
C MET A 346 12.80 -4.29 -19.76
N ASN A 347 11.47 -4.25 -19.94
CA ASN A 347 10.73 -5.17 -20.82
C ASN A 347 11.20 -5.07 -22.29
N HIS A 348 11.64 -3.89 -22.72
CA HIS A 348 12.24 -3.72 -24.05
C HIS A 348 13.58 -4.44 -24.24
N THR A 349 14.19 -4.94 -23.16
CA THR A 349 15.44 -5.69 -23.20
C THR A 349 15.15 -7.19 -23.35
N LYS A 350 14.89 -7.67 -24.58
CA LYS A 350 14.67 -9.11 -24.93
C LYS A 350 15.76 -10.10 -24.42
N LYS A 351 16.84 -9.59 -23.84
CA LYS A 351 18.02 -10.33 -23.35
C LYS A 351 17.82 -10.97 -21.99
N LEU A 352 16.80 -10.57 -21.22
CA LEU A 352 16.60 -11.03 -19.83
C LEU A 352 15.40 -11.99 -19.70
N SER A 353 15.52 -13.00 -18.85
CA SER A 353 14.41 -13.79 -18.29
C SER A 353 14.55 -13.90 -16.76
N ASP A 354 13.54 -14.45 -16.10
CA ASP A 354 13.59 -14.85 -14.69
C ASP A 354 14.07 -13.70 -13.78
N PHE A 355 13.43 -12.54 -13.92
CA PHE A 355 13.89 -11.33 -13.27
C PHE A 355 13.13 -11.02 -11.98
N SER A 356 13.83 -10.42 -11.03
CA SER A 356 13.29 -9.85 -9.79
C SER A 356 13.85 -8.44 -9.63
N SER A 357 13.10 -7.53 -9.02
CA SER A 357 13.51 -6.13 -8.92
C SER A 357 13.20 -5.53 -7.56
N VAL A 358 14.00 -4.54 -7.16
CA VAL A 358 13.88 -3.82 -5.91
C VAL A 358 14.19 -2.34 -6.13
N PHE A 359 13.35 -1.49 -5.57
CA PHE A 359 13.56 -0.05 -5.57
C PHE A 359 14.18 0.33 -4.22
N LEU A 360 15.39 0.88 -4.27
CA LEU A 360 16.09 1.42 -3.11
C LEU A 360 15.86 2.94 -3.06
N SER A 361 16.45 3.63 -2.09
CA SER A 361 16.28 5.09 -1.92
C SER A 361 16.91 5.92 -3.04
N ALA A 362 17.98 5.43 -3.67
CA ALA A 362 18.75 6.17 -4.69
C ALA A 362 18.91 5.41 -6.02
N GLU A 363 18.58 4.12 -6.04
CA GLU A 363 18.78 3.25 -7.19
C GLU A 363 17.68 2.21 -7.30
N PHE A 364 17.39 1.82 -8.53
CA PHE A 364 16.61 0.67 -8.88
C PHE A 364 17.55 -0.48 -9.22
N ARG A 365 17.42 -1.61 -8.52
CA ARG A 365 18.20 -2.82 -8.80
C ARG A 365 17.28 -3.90 -9.34
N PHE A 366 17.77 -4.65 -10.32
CA PHE A 366 17.09 -5.85 -10.76
C PHE A 366 18.09 -6.98 -11.02
N PHE A 367 17.69 -8.17 -10.62
CA PHE A 367 18.38 -9.42 -10.88
C PHE A 367 17.67 -10.11 -12.03
N GLY A 368 18.41 -10.65 -13.00
CA GLY A 368 17.81 -11.38 -14.10
C GLY A 368 18.81 -12.32 -14.77
N PHE A 369 18.28 -13.34 -15.44
CA PHE A 369 19.06 -14.25 -16.25
C PHE A 369 19.35 -13.62 -17.62
N ASP A 370 20.62 -13.30 -17.88
CA ASP A 370 21.07 -12.84 -19.18
C ASP A 370 21.22 -14.03 -20.14
N LYS A 371 20.30 -14.12 -21.10
CA LYS A 371 20.26 -15.20 -22.11
C LYS A 371 21.48 -15.20 -23.01
N LYS A 372 22.11 -14.03 -23.23
CA LYS A 372 23.30 -13.93 -24.09
C LYS A 372 24.51 -14.53 -23.39
N ASP A 373 24.65 -14.22 -22.10
CA ASP A 373 25.83 -14.58 -21.31
C ASP A 373 25.58 -15.79 -20.41
N ASN A 374 24.42 -16.45 -20.56
CA ASN A 374 23.97 -17.63 -19.83
C ASN A 374 24.25 -17.57 -18.32
N SER A 375 24.00 -16.40 -17.73
CA SER A 375 24.38 -16.09 -16.34
C SER A 375 23.39 -15.13 -15.70
N PHE A 376 23.25 -15.26 -14.38
CA PHE A 376 22.49 -14.31 -13.59
C PHE A 376 23.31 -13.04 -13.35
N LYS A 377 22.67 -11.89 -13.55
CA LYS A 377 23.29 -10.58 -13.36
C LYS A 377 22.42 -9.69 -12.52
N VAL A 378 23.08 -8.83 -11.74
CA VAL A 378 22.47 -7.69 -11.08
C VAL A 378 22.73 -6.46 -11.93
N PHE A 379 21.67 -5.74 -12.24
CA PHE A 379 21.69 -4.47 -12.94
C PHE A 379 21.24 -3.39 -11.98
N THR A 380 21.86 -2.21 -12.10
CA THR A 380 21.59 -1.07 -11.24
C THR A 380 21.34 0.15 -12.11
N LYS A 381 20.27 0.90 -11.82
CA LYS A 381 19.95 2.18 -12.45
C LYS A 381 19.72 3.24 -11.37
N GLU A 382 20.54 4.29 -11.36
CA GLU A 382 20.33 5.43 -10.46
C GLU A 382 19.14 6.28 -10.91
N TYR A 383 18.39 6.86 -9.96
CA TYR A 383 17.23 7.72 -10.26
C TYR A 383 17.59 9.19 -10.57
N ARG A 384 18.80 9.46 -11.10
CA ARG A 384 19.32 10.84 -11.21
C ARG A 384 18.37 11.80 -11.90
#